data_AF-A0AAD7SPZ7-F1
#
_entry.id   AF-A0AAD7SPZ7-F1
#
_cell.length_a   1.000
_cell.length_b   1.000
_cell.length_c   1.000
_cell.angle_alpha   90.00
_cell.angle_beta   90.00
_cell.angle_gamma   90.00
#
_symmetry.space_group_name_H-M   'P 1'
#
loop_
_entity.id
_entity.type
_entity.pdbx_description
1 polymer ?
#
loop_
_entity_poly.entity_id
_entity_poly.type
_entity_poly.pdbx_seq_one_letter_code
_entity_poly.pdbx_strand_id
1 'polypeptide(L)'
;MLPFMAASGHNLYTKSARIYVQRMCKLQVDHPDVYKRFGEGFHVVRRSDRVWAGLSVDLVIEPVLMRSMKTSGGLTRGRGMTELQRLKRLLSMPACAEVNNAMQELTGVNHNTGDQNKDMTDARQARDMKDTLTVLNYLQERHPFCSDQACAVSRLGSMRTLL
;
A
#
# COMPACT_ATOMS: atom_id res chain seq x y z
N MET A 1 16.66 -6.02 -25.58
CA MET A 1 15.95 -5.95 -24.28
C MET A 1 15.39 -7.31 -23.87
N LEU A 2 14.59 -7.98 -24.70
CA LEU A 2 13.95 -9.27 -24.34
C LEU A 2 14.90 -10.41 -23.92
N PRO A 3 16.04 -10.65 -24.60
CA PRO A 3 16.98 -11.69 -24.17
C PRO A 3 17.60 -11.41 -22.79
N PHE A 4 17.83 -10.12 -22.50
CA PHE A 4 18.39 -9.69 -21.21
C PHE A 4 17.38 -9.80 -20.07
N MET A 5 16.09 -9.51 -20.31
CA MET A 5 15.02 -9.67 -19.31
C MET A 5 14.82 -11.13 -18.90
N ALA A 6 14.90 -12.06 -19.86
CA ALA A 6 14.85 -13.49 -19.61
C ALA A 6 16.06 -13.96 -18.79
N ALA A 7 17.27 -13.51 -19.16
CA ALA A 7 18.51 -13.87 -18.47
C ALA A 7 18.58 -13.28 -17.04
N SER A 8 17.99 -12.11 -16.79
CA SER A 8 17.99 -11.45 -15.47
C SER A 8 16.92 -11.97 -14.50
N GLY A 9 16.17 -13.02 -14.86
CA GLY A 9 15.13 -13.59 -13.99
C GLY A 9 13.83 -12.79 -13.90
N HIS A 10 13.62 -11.79 -14.77
CA HIS A 10 12.39 -10.99 -14.82
C HIS A 10 11.28 -11.74 -15.59
N ASN A 11 10.95 -12.96 -15.15
CA ASN A 11 10.08 -13.90 -15.86
C ASN A 11 8.66 -13.37 -16.13
N LEU A 12 8.12 -12.51 -15.26
CA LEU A 12 6.83 -11.86 -15.47
C LEU A 12 6.83 -10.92 -16.68
N TYR A 13 7.86 -10.07 -16.78
CA TYR A 13 8.06 -9.17 -17.93
C TYR A 13 8.37 -9.96 -19.22
N THR A 14 9.12 -11.05 -19.12
CA THR A 14 9.37 -11.95 -20.26
C THR A 14 8.09 -12.63 -20.76
N LYS A 15 7.18 -13.03 -19.86
CA LYS A 15 5.88 -13.62 -20.24
C LYS A 15 4.97 -12.61 -20.95
N SER A 16 4.94 -11.35 -20.49
CA SER A 16 4.10 -10.30 -21.08
C SER A 16 4.74 -9.62 -22.29
N ALA A 17 6.03 -9.82 -22.54
CA ALA A 17 6.79 -9.25 -23.65
C ALA A 17 6.10 -9.39 -25.02
N ARG A 18 5.57 -10.58 -25.33
CA ARG A 18 4.90 -10.83 -26.61
C ARG A 18 3.67 -9.96 -26.78
N ILE A 19 2.86 -9.85 -25.72
CA ILE A 19 1.64 -9.02 -25.71
C ILE A 19 2.02 -7.55 -25.83
N TYR A 20 3.07 -7.12 -25.12
CA TYR A 20 3.61 -5.77 -25.23
C TYR A 20 3.98 -5.43 -26.67
N VAL A 21 4.77 -6.28 -27.34
CA VAL A 21 5.16 -6.05 -28.75
C VAL A 21 3.94 -5.99 -29.67
N GLN A 22 2.97 -6.89 -29.50
CA GLN A 22 1.74 -6.88 -30.31
C GLN A 22 0.93 -5.58 -30.12
N ARG A 23 0.86 -5.05 -28.90
CA ARG A 23 0.21 -3.77 -28.62
C ARG A 23 1.01 -2.60 -29.18
N MET A 24 2.34 -2.63 -29.08
CA MET A 24 3.20 -1.61 -29.66
C MET A 24 3.08 -1.53 -31.19
N CYS A 25 2.87 -2.66 -31.88
CA CYS A 25 2.60 -2.67 -33.32
C CYS A 25 1.29 -1.98 -33.70
N LYS A 26 0.29 -1.96 -32.80
CA LYS A 26 -1.00 -1.30 -33.03
C LYS A 26 -1.07 0.11 -32.45
N LEU A 27 -0.04 0.56 -31.73
CA LEU A 27 -0.02 1.82 -31.00
C LEU A 27 -0.33 3.04 -31.87
N GLN A 28 0.16 3.06 -33.11
CA GLN A 28 -0.11 4.15 -34.06
C GLN A 28 -1.60 4.29 -34.40
N VAL A 29 -2.33 3.17 -34.41
CA VAL A 29 -3.76 3.12 -34.74
C VAL A 29 -4.60 3.37 -33.50
N ASP A 30 -4.29 2.69 -32.39
CA ASP A 30 -5.09 2.75 -31.16
C ASP A 30 -4.88 4.06 -30.40
N HIS A 31 -3.64 4.59 -30.40
CA HIS A 31 -3.22 5.77 -29.63
C HIS A 31 -2.20 6.63 -30.40
N PRO A 32 -2.62 7.35 -31.47
CA PRO A 32 -1.73 8.08 -32.37
C PRO A 32 -0.95 9.22 -31.68
N ASP A 33 -1.54 9.84 -30.65
CA ASP A 33 -0.91 10.88 -29.83
C ASP A 33 0.26 10.33 -29.00
N VAL A 34 0.09 9.14 -28.41
CA VAL A 34 1.13 8.44 -27.66
C VAL A 34 2.25 7.99 -28.61
N TYR A 35 1.90 7.47 -29.78
CA TYR A 35 2.87 7.07 -30.81
C TYR A 35 3.75 8.25 -31.24
N LYS A 36 3.16 9.43 -31.49
CA LYS A 36 3.89 10.64 -31.84
C LYS A 36 4.88 11.05 -30.73
N ARG A 37 4.43 11.08 -29.48
CA ARG A 37 5.29 11.40 -28.33
C ARG A 37 6.43 10.38 -28.15
N PHE A 38 6.18 9.11 -28.45
CA PHE A 38 7.24 8.09 -28.42
C PHE A 38 8.31 8.37 -29.47
N GLY A 39 7.91 8.75 -30.69
CA GLY A 39 8.82 9.17 -31.76
C GLY A 39 9.61 10.43 -31.43
N GLU A 40 9.05 11.35 -30.65
CA GLU A 40 9.72 12.55 -30.14
C GLU A 40 10.70 12.28 -28.97
N GLY A 41 10.82 11.02 -28.53
CA GLY A 41 11.77 10.62 -27.49
C GLY A 41 11.21 10.59 -26.06
N PHE A 42 9.91 10.86 -25.87
CA PHE A 42 9.26 10.84 -24.55
C PHE A 42 9.03 9.42 -23.99
N HIS A 43 9.57 8.39 -24.62
CA HIS A 43 9.53 7.01 -24.12
C HIS A 43 10.59 6.73 -23.04
N VAL A 44 11.54 7.64 -22.83
CA VAL A 44 12.56 7.59 -21.76
C VAL A 44 12.44 8.81 -20.85
N VAL A 45 12.36 8.57 -19.54
CA VAL A 45 12.33 9.60 -18.50
C VAL A 45 13.60 9.49 -17.66
N ARG A 46 14.17 10.63 -17.28
CA ARG A 46 15.37 10.74 -16.44
C ARG A 46 15.08 11.64 -15.24
N ARG A 47 15.59 11.27 -14.06
CA ARG A 47 15.49 12.10 -12.83
C ARG A 47 16.73 12.97 -12.58
N SER A 48 17.83 12.66 -13.26
CA SER A 48 19.11 13.35 -13.15
C SER A 48 19.79 13.33 -14.51
N ASP A 49 20.65 14.30 -14.78
CA ASP A 49 21.40 14.39 -16.04
C ASP A 49 22.64 13.49 -16.11
N ARG A 50 22.74 12.52 -15.19
CA ARG A 50 23.79 11.50 -15.23
C ARG A 50 23.64 10.64 -16.49
N VAL A 51 24.77 10.27 -17.06
CA VAL A 51 24.82 9.34 -18.19
C VAL A 51 24.16 8.01 -17.76
N TRP A 52 23.37 7.40 -18.66
CA TRP A 52 22.64 6.14 -18.42
C TRP A 52 21.53 6.20 -17.36
N ALA A 53 21.13 7.39 -16.88
CA ALA A 53 20.03 7.55 -15.93
C ALA A 53 18.62 7.50 -16.57
N GLY A 54 18.52 7.17 -17.86
CA GLY A 54 17.26 7.07 -18.58
C GLY A 54 16.55 5.75 -18.30
N LEU A 55 15.30 5.82 -17.87
CA LEU A 55 14.42 4.66 -17.70
C LEU A 55 13.23 4.79 -18.65
N SER A 56 12.73 3.66 -19.17
CA SER A 56 11.50 3.71 -19.96
C SER A 56 10.31 4.14 -19.10
N VAL A 57 9.33 4.83 -19.70
CA VAL A 57 8.15 5.33 -18.97
C VAL A 57 7.45 4.21 -18.20
N ASP A 58 7.31 3.03 -18.81
CA ASP A 58 6.67 1.86 -18.22
C ASP A 58 7.36 1.40 -16.93
N LEU A 59 8.70 1.32 -16.96
CA LEU A 59 9.52 0.97 -15.80
C LEU A 59 9.52 2.04 -14.71
N VAL A 60 9.06 3.25 -15.01
CA VAL A 60 8.96 4.35 -14.05
C VAL A 60 7.58 4.36 -13.37
N ILE A 61 6.52 3.88 -14.03
CA ILE A 61 5.15 3.88 -13.48
C ILE A 61 5.09 3.11 -12.16
N GLU A 62 5.56 1.85 -12.16
CA GLU A 62 5.50 0.99 -11.00
C GLU A 62 6.28 1.60 -9.81
N PRO A 63 7.58 1.94 -9.90
CA PRO A 63 8.30 2.52 -8.78
C PRO A 63 7.85 3.95 -8.44
N VAL A 64 7.32 4.76 -9.36
CA VAL A 64 6.76 6.08 -8.99
C VAL A 64 5.48 5.93 -8.20
N LEU A 65 4.53 5.13 -8.70
CA LEU A 65 3.27 4.88 -8.03
C LEU A 65 3.52 4.16 -6.70
N MET A 66 4.31 3.08 -6.71
CA MET A 66 4.66 2.31 -5.51
C MET A 66 5.50 3.10 -4.51
N ARG A 67 6.46 3.92 -4.95
CA ARG A 67 7.23 4.79 -4.04
C ARG A 67 6.32 5.82 -3.39
N SER A 68 5.42 6.48 -4.13
CA SER A 68 4.46 7.45 -3.56
C SER A 68 3.57 6.83 -2.47
N MET A 69 3.33 5.53 -2.54
CA MET A 69 2.60 4.77 -1.53
C MET A 69 3.47 4.31 -0.36
N LYS A 70 4.74 3.97 -0.60
CA LYS A 70 5.65 3.36 0.38
C LYS A 70 6.50 4.35 1.17
N THR A 71 6.84 5.52 0.61
CA THR A 71 7.64 6.52 1.34
C THR A 71 6.80 7.26 2.38
N SER A 72 7.42 7.59 3.51
CA SER A 72 6.83 8.29 4.67
C SER A 72 6.04 9.52 4.24
N GLY A 73 4.71 9.39 4.20
CA GLY A 73 3.84 10.35 3.51
C GLY A 73 2.70 9.73 2.71
N GLY A 74 2.86 8.50 2.17
CA GLY A 74 1.89 7.83 1.29
C GLY A 74 0.53 7.54 1.93
N LEU A 75 -0.36 6.77 1.28
CA LEU A 75 -1.75 6.49 1.74
C LEU A 75 -1.90 6.15 3.24
N THR A 76 -0.84 5.64 3.89
CA THR A 76 -0.77 5.32 5.32
C THR A 76 -0.30 6.46 6.23
N ARG A 77 0.31 7.55 5.72
CA ARG A 77 0.83 8.70 6.48
C ARG A 77 0.76 10.06 5.71
N GLY A 78 -0.37 10.42 5.10
CA GLY A 78 -0.87 11.82 5.05
C GLY A 78 -0.24 12.93 4.18
N ARG A 79 0.89 12.77 3.46
CA ARG A 79 1.52 13.88 2.68
C ARG A 79 2.11 13.56 1.28
N GLY A 80 1.87 12.37 0.70
CA GLY A 80 2.66 11.89 -0.45
C GLY A 80 1.92 11.66 -1.79
N MET A 81 0.60 11.83 -1.87
CA MET A 81 -0.16 11.57 -3.11
C MET A 81 -1.06 12.74 -3.49
N THR A 82 -0.97 13.17 -4.76
CA THR A 82 -1.93 14.12 -5.36
C THR A 82 -3.30 13.45 -5.52
N GLU A 83 -4.38 14.23 -5.54
CA GLU A 83 -5.74 13.70 -5.70
C GLU A 83 -5.89 12.85 -6.97
N LEU A 84 -5.31 13.29 -8.09
CA LEU A 84 -5.34 12.53 -9.35
C LEU A 84 -4.67 11.15 -9.21
N GLN A 85 -3.56 11.05 -8.46
CA GLN A 85 -2.89 9.78 -8.22
C GLN A 85 -3.74 8.86 -7.33
N ARG A 86 -4.49 9.42 -6.36
CA ARG A 86 -5.44 8.67 -5.52
C ARG A 86 -6.61 8.17 -6.34
N LEU A 87 -7.19 9.04 -7.17
CA LEU A 87 -8.32 8.71 -8.03
C LEU A 87 -7.95 7.61 -9.03
N LYS A 88 -6.83 7.75 -9.73
CA LYS A 88 -6.34 6.70 -10.66
C LYS A 88 -6.15 5.38 -9.94
N ARG A 89 -5.59 5.38 -8.73
CA ARG A 89 -5.42 4.16 -7.95
C ARG A 89 -6.76 3.55 -7.56
N LEU A 90 -7.66 4.33 -6.97
CA LEU A 90 -8.98 3.88 -6.54
C LEU A 90 -9.77 3.26 -7.69
N LEU A 91 -9.78 3.94 -8.84
CA LEU A 91 -10.49 3.47 -10.04
C LEU A 91 -9.79 2.28 -10.73
N SER A 92 -8.47 2.13 -10.57
CA SER A 92 -7.73 0.97 -11.12
C SER A 92 -7.89 -0.31 -10.31
N MET A 93 -8.22 -0.21 -9.01
CA MET A 93 -8.29 -1.38 -8.11
C MET A 93 -9.32 -2.43 -8.53
N PRO A 94 -10.56 -2.10 -8.94
CA PRO A 94 -11.53 -3.08 -9.42
C PRO A 94 -11.04 -3.83 -10.66
N ALA A 95 -10.50 -3.12 -11.65
CA ALA A 95 -9.97 -3.73 -12.87
C ALA A 95 -8.76 -4.63 -12.57
N CYS A 96 -7.88 -4.22 -11.65
CA CYS A 96 -6.78 -5.07 -11.19
C CYS A 96 -7.28 -6.31 -10.44
N ALA A 97 -8.37 -6.20 -9.66
CA ALA A 97 -8.96 -7.32 -8.96
C ALA A 97 -9.60 -8.32 -9.92
N GLU A 98 -10.32 -7.86 -10.94
CA GLU A 98 -10.89 -8.72 -11.99
C GLU A 98 -9.81 -9.48 -12.76
N VAL A 99 -8.74 -8.79 -13.18
CA VAL A 99 -7.59 -9.43 -13.85
C VAL A 99 -6.93 -10.44 -12.92
N ASN A 100 -6.76 -10.10 -11.64
CA ASN A 100 -6.18 -11.01 -10.66
C ASN A 100 -7.06 -12.26 -10.45
N ASN A 101 -8.39 -12.10 -10.39
CA ASN A 101 -9.34 -13.21 -10.27
C ASN A 101 -9.32 -14.10 -11.51
N ALA A 102 -9.33 -13.50 -12.71
CA ALA A 102 -9.23 -14.25 -13.96
C ALA A 102 -7.90 -15.02 -14.07
N MET A 103 -6.79 -14.42 -13.59
CA MET A 103 -5.50 -15.10 -13.54
C MET A 103 -5.47 -16.24 -12.51
N GLN A 104 -6.13 -16.09 -11.36
CA GLN A 104 -6.29 -17.16 -10.38
C GLN A 104 -7.11 -18.33 -10.94
N GLU A 105 -8.22 -18.04 -11.61
CA GLU A 105 -9.05 -19.03 -12.30
C GLU A 105 -8.26 -19.77 -13.39
N LEU A 106 -7.54 -19.02 -14.24
CA LEU A 106 -6.71 -19.58 -15.30
C LEU A 106 -5.60 -20.50 -14.78
N THR A 107 -5.01 -20.15 -13.64
CA THR A 107 -3.89 -20.90 -13.05
C THR A 107 -4.33 -21.99 -12.08
N GLY A 108 -5.63 -22.06 -11.75
CA GLY A 108 -6.16 -22.95 -10.71
C GLY A 108 -5.67 -22.62 -9.30
N VAL A 109 -5.07 -21.45 -9.10
CA VAL A 109 -4.52 -21.00 -7.81
C VAL A 109 -5.53 -20.06 -7.17
N ASN A 110 -6.35 -20.56 -6.24
CA ASN A 110 -7.23 -19.72 -5.45
C ASN A 110 -6.45 -19.14 -4.25
N HIS A 111 -6.04 -17.89 -4.36
CA HIS A 111 -5.66 -17.10 -3.19
C HIS A 111 -6.93 -16.59 -2.51
N ASN A 112 -7.65 -17.50 -1.86
CA ASN A 112 -8.53 -17.11 -0.77
C ASN A 112 -7.63 -16.66 0.37
N THR A 113 -7.07 -15.46 0.30
CA THR A 113 -6.66 -14.75 1.51
C THR A 113 -7.94 -14.32 2.22
N GLY A 114 -8.65 -15.31 2.76
CA GLY A 114 -9.35 -15.19 4.03
C GLY A 114 -8.34 -15.08 5.17
N ASP A 115 -7.17 -14.50 4.93
CA ASP A 115 -6.37 -13.89 5.97
C ASP A 115 -7.26 -12.79 6.53
N GLN A 116 -8.04 -13.17 7.55
CA GLN A 116 -8.54 -12.22 8.52
C GLN A 116 -7.39 -11.25 8.75
N ASN A 117 -7.66 -9.95 8.56
CA ASN A 117 -6.73 -8.91 8.96
C ASN A 117 -6.00 -9.39 10.21
N LYS A 118 -4.67 -9.40 10.24
CA LYS A 118 -3.88 -9.93 11.36
C LYS A 118 -4.29 -9.34 12.72
N ASP A 119 -4.97 -8.19 12.69
CA ASP A 119 -5.52 -7.50 13.85
C ASP A 119 -6.95 -7.96 14.24
N MET A 120 -7.57 -8.83 13.46
CA MET A 120 -8.93 -9.37 13.64
C MET A 120 -8.96 -10.84 14.04
N THR A 121 -7.80 -11.44 14.35
CA THR A 121 -7.74 -12.81 14.88
C THR A 121 -8.42 -12.90 16.25
N ASP A 122 -9.04 -14.02 16.58
CA ASP A 122 -9.73 -14.23 17.87
C ASP A 122 -8.82 -13.90 19.08
N ALA A 123 -7.53 -14.23 19.00
CA ALA A 123 -6.55 -13.91 20.03
C ALA A 123 -6.35 -12.39 20.23
N ARG A 124 -6.47 -11.60 19.15
CA ARG A 124 -6.35 -10.13 19.20
C ARG A 124 -7.63 -9.51 19.75
N GLN A 125 -8.79 -9.99 19.30
CA GLN A 125 -10.10 -9.57 19.82
C GLN A 125 -10.22 -9.83 21.33
N ALA A 126 -9.78 -11.00 21.80
CA ALA A 126 -9.79 -11.34 23.22
C ALA A 126 -8.85 -10.44 24.05
N ARG A 127 -7.67 -10.08 23.50
CA ARG A 127 -6.73 -9.17 24.14
C ARG A 127 -7.28 -7.75 24.22
N ASP A 128 -7.82 -7.25 23.13
CA ASP A 128 -8.36 -5.89 23.06
C ASP A 128 -9.57 -5.74 24.02
N MET A 129 -10.41 -6.77 24.15
CA MET A 129 -11.47 -6.83 25.16
C MET A 129 -10.90 -6.78 26.58
N LYS A 130 -9.88 -7.58 26.88
CA LYS A 130 -9.21 -7.58 28.20
C LYS A 130 -8.59 -6.21 28.52
N ASP A 131 -7.92 -5.59 27.57
CA ASP A 131 -7.28 -4.28 27.76
C ASP A 131 -8.34 -3.19 27.98
N THR A 132 -9.44 -3.24 27.22
CA THR A 132 -10.59 -2.33 27.40
C THR A 132 -11.20 -2.46 28.80
N LEU A 133 -11.42 -3.69 29.26
CA LEU A 133 -11.93 -3.94 30.63
C LEU A 133 -10.95 -3.46 31.70
N THR A 134 -9.65 -3.61 31.47
CA THR A 134 -8.60 -3.13 32.39
C THR A 134 -8.65 -1.61 32.53
N VAL A 135 -8.78 -0.90 31.40
CA VAL A 135 -8.90 0.56 31.39
C VAL A 135 -10.21 1.00 32.05
N LEU A 136 -11.32 0.33 31.77
CA LEU A 136 -12.62 0.63 32.39
C LEU A 136 -12.57 0.45 33.91
N ASN A 137 -12.03 -0.67 34.40
CA ASN A 137 -11.87 -0.91 35.84
C ASN A 137 -10.97 0.16 36.50
N TYR A 138 -9.86 0.51 35.85
CA TYR A 138 -8.97 1.57 36.33
C TYR A 138 -9.69 2.92 36.42
N LEU A 139 -10.48 3.27 35.41
CA LEU A 139 -11.24 4.53 35.37
C LEU A 139 -12.45 4.53 36.30
N GLN A 140 -13.02 3.36 36.64
CA GLN A 140 -14.06 3.25 37.67
C GLN A 140 -13.49 3.55 39.05
N GLU A 141 -12.30 3.04 39.38
CA GLU A 141 -11.65 3.31 40.67
C GLU A 141 -11.04 4.72 40.75
N ARG A 142 -10.65 5.30 39.62
CA ARG A 142 -9.92 6.58 39.53
C ARG A 142 -10.60 7.53 38.56
N HIS A 143 -11.89 7.74 38.77
CA HIS A 143 -12.71 8.53 37.85
C HIS A 143 -12.24 10.00 37.83
N PRO A 144 -11.72 10.50 36.70
CA PRO A 144 -11.09 11.82 36.64
C PRO A 144 -12.07 12.99 36.76
N PHE A 145 -13.38 12.71 36.73
CA PHE A 145 -14.46 13.70 36.84
C PHE A 145 -15.35 13.48 38.08
N CYS A 146 -14.87 12.73 39.09
CA CYS A 146 -15.61 12.59 40.34
C CYS A 146 -15.66 13.94 41.06
N SER A 147 -16.88 14.49 41.21
CA SER A 147 -17.13 15.78 41.85
C SER A 147 -17.01 15.76 43.38
N ASP A 148 -16.69 14.62 43.99
CA ASP A 148 -16.64 14.49 45.44
C ASP A 148 -15.26 14.85 46.00
N GLN A 149 -15.20 16.03 46.59
CA GLN A 149 -14.09 16.54 47.39
C GLN A 149 -13.78 15.68 48.64
N ALA A 150 -14.59 14.64 48.90
CA ALA A 150 -14.41 13.67 49.98
C ALA A 150 -13.47 12.50 49.63
N CYS A 151 -13.26 12.17 48.35
CA CYS A 151 -12.42 11.02 47.97
C CYS A 151 -10.90 11.30 48.04
N ALA A 152 -10.51 12.58 48.14
CA ALA A 152 -9.11 12.99 48.18
C ALA A 152 -8.43 12.81 49.56
N VAL A 153 -9.19 12.62 50.65
CA VAL A 153 -8.64 12.63 52.01
C VAL A 153 -8.41 11.24 52.61
N SER A 154 -9.02 10.17 52.07
CA SER A 154 -8.87 8.82 52.64
C SER A 154 -7.70 7.99 52.10
N ARG A 155 -7.02 8.42 51.03
CA ARG A 155 -5.98 7.60 50.36
C ARG A 155 -4.54 8.10 50.46
N LEU A 156 -4.29 9.13 51.27
CA LEU A 156 -2.93 9.56 51.65
C LEU A 156 -2.41 8.89 52.93
N GLY A 157 -3.21 8.04 53.59
CA GLY A 157 -2.89 7.45 54.90
C GLY A 157 -2.04 6.17 54.88
N SER A 158 -1.84 5.51 53.74
CA SER A 158 -1.20 4.18 53.70
C SER A 158 0.23 4.17 53.12
N MET A 159 0.92 5.31 53.13
CA MET A 159 2.32 5.45 52.69
C MET A 159 3.23 6.03 53.78
N ARG A 160 3.05 5.60 55.03
CA ARG A 160 4.00 5.85 56.11
C ARG A 160 4.15 4.63 57.03
N THR A 161 4.82 3.58 56.56
CA THR A 161 5.67 2.70 57.39
C THR A 161 6.35 1.68 56.49
N LEU A 162 7.52 2.03 55.96
CA LEU A 162 8.61 1.11 55.60
C LEU A 162 9.88 1.97 55.57
N LEU A 163 10.39 2.25 56.77
CA LEU A 163 11.81 2.38 57.04
C LEU A 163 12.26 1.01 57.58
#